data_AF-A0A951VIP8-F1
#
_entry.id   AF-A0A951VIP8-F1
#
_cell.length_a   1.000
_cell.length_b   1.000
_cell.length_c   1.000
_cell.angle_alpha   90.00
_cell.angle_beta   90.00
_cell.angle_gamma   90.00
#
_symmetry.space_group_name_H-M   'P 1'
#
loop_
_entity.id
_entity.type
_entity.pdbx_description
1 polymer ?
#
loop_
_entity_poly.entity_id
_entity_poly.type
_entity_poly.pdbx_seq_one_letter_code
_entity_poly.pdbx_strand_id
1 'polypeptide(L)'
;MLGKTYLSDEVSTSLNDTMKKMPPITRREKEVLQLITEGLTNVEIAQKLFVSVPTVNTHRKSLLEKLDSKNTAILIGKAIKLGLV
;
A
#
# COMPACT_ATOMS: atom_id res chain seq x y z
N MET A 1 -1.07 37.19 -17.51
CA MET A 1 -1.56 36.98 -16.14
C MET A 1 -1.85 35.49 -15.99
N LEU A 2 -0.98 34.71 -15.35
CA LEU A 2 -1.25 33.28 -15.13
C LEU A 2 -2.16 33.12 -13.91
N GLY A 3 -3.31 32.47 -14.12
CA GLY A 3 -4.31 32.21 -13.09
C GLY A 3 -3.70 31.42 -11.95
N LYS A 4 -3.57 32.06 -10.79
CA LYS A 4 -3.36 31.35 -9.53
C LYS A 4 -4.70 30.72 -9.18
N THR A 5 -4.80 29.41 -9.32
CA THR A 5 -5.97 28.65 -8.85
C THR A 5 -5.96 28.75 -7.33
N TYR A 6 -6.78 29.65 -6.78
CA TYR A 6 -7.04 29.74 -5.35
C TYR A 6 -7.97 28.59 -4.98
N LEU A 7 -7.40 27.45 -4.60
CA LEU A 7 -8.13 26.44 -3.86
C LEU A 7 -8.42 27.04 -2.49
N SER A 8 -9.70 27.19 -2.12
CA SER A 8 -10.07 27.62 -0.78
C SER A 8 -9.59 26.57 0.24
N ASP A 9 -9.22 27.01 1.43
CA ASP A 9 -8.80 26.14 2.53
C ASP A 9 -9.86 25.07 2.83
N GLU A 10 -11.14 25.40 2.63
CA GLU A 10 -12.28 24.49 2.77
C GLU A 10 -12.25 23.31 1.78
N VAL A 11 -11.91 23.57 0.50
CA VAL A 11 -11.80 22.52 -0.53
C VAL A 11 -10.57 21.66 -0.27
N SER A 12 -9.46 22.29 0.13
CA SER A 12 -8.21 21.60 0.48
C SER A 12 -8.36 20.69 1.71
N THR A 13 -9.17 21.12 2.69
CA THR A 13 -9.46 20.35 3.90
C THR A 13 -10.38 19.18 3.61
N SER A 14 -11.42 19.39 2.80
CA SER A 14 -12.37 18.34 2.39
C SER A 14 -11.71 17.23 1.55
N LEU A 15 -10.75 17.58 0.68
CA LEU A 15 -9.94 16.60 -0.04
C LEU A 15 -9.05 15.79 0.91
N ASN A 16 -8.42 16.44 1.89
CA ASN A 16 -7.55 15.77 2.87
C ASN A 16 -8.31 14.83 3.82
N ASP A 17 -9.54 15.15 4.22
CA ASP A 17 -10.36 14.29 5.07
C ASP A 17 -10.87 13.05 4.32
N THR A 18 -11.16 13.19 3.02
CA THR A 18 -11.53 12.05 2.15
C THR A 18 -10.31 11.17 1.87
N MET A 19 -9.11 11.76 1.77
CA MET A 19 -7.82 11.09 1.73
C MET A 19 -7.29 10.83 3.15
N LYS A 20 -8.09 10.20 4.01
CA LYS A 20 -7.66 9.66 5.32
C LYS A 20 -6.26 9.06 5.15
N LYS A 21 -5.22 9.78 5.62
CA LYS A 21 -3.81 9.58 5.22
C LYS A 21 -3.44 8.10 5.39
N MET A 22 -3.50 7.36 4.29
CA MET A 22 -3.08 5.97 4.27
C MET A 22 -1.60 5.96 4.65
N PRO A 23 -1.17 5.06 5.57
CA PRO A 23 0.22 5.02 5.96
C PRO A 23 1.10 4.83 4.71
N PRO A 24 2.23 5.56 4.62
CA PRO A 24 3.06 5.49 3.44
C PRO A 24 3.57 4.06 3.24
N ILE A 25 3.23 3.49 2.08
CA ILE A 25 3.73 2.20 1.62
C ILE A 25 5.08 2.45 0.93
N THR A 26 6.12 1.79 1.43
CA THR A 26 7.46 1.88 0.84
C THR A 26 7.50 1.18 -0.51
N ARG A 27 8.49 1.50 -1.34
CA ARG A 27 8.70 0.83 -2.64
C ARG A 27 8.72 -0.69 -2.51
N ARG A 28 9.45 -1.19 -1.50
CA ARG A 28 9.61 -2.63 -1.28
C ARG A 28 8.34 -3.32 -0.79
N GLU A 29 7.57 -2.66 0.08
CA GLU A 29 6.26 -3.16 0.48
C GLU A 29 5.29 -3.20 -0.72
N LYS A 30 5.35 -2.21 -1.62
CA LYS A 30 4.53 -2.23 -2.84
C LYS A 30 4.89 -3.41 -3.76
N GLU A 31 6.18 -3.67 -3.97
CA GLU A 31 6.65 -4.84 -4.71
C GLU A 31 6.14 -6.15 -4.10
N VAL A 32 6.27 -6.31 -2.78
CA VAL A 32 5.76 -7.49 -2.06
C VAL A 32 4.24 -7.61 -2.19
N LEU A 33 3.50 -6.50 -2.07
CA LEU A 33 2.05 -6.48 -2.20
C LEU A 33 1.59 -6.91 -3.59
N GLN A 34 2.26 -6.43 -4.65
CA GLN A 34 2.00 -6.82 -6.03
C GLN A 34 2.14 -8.33 -6.23
N LEU A 35 3.24 -8.91 -5.73
CA LEU A 35 3.49 -10.34 -5.87
C LEU A 35 2.53 -11.20 -5.04
N ILE A 36 2.08 -10.71 -3.88
CA ILE A 36 1.00 -11.34 -3.10
C ILE A 36 -0.29 -11.37 -3.94
N THR A 37 -0.61 -10.28 -4.64
CA THR A 37 -1.83 -10.21 -5.47
C THR A 37 -1.75 -11.06 -6.73
N GLU A 38 -0.54 -11.35 -7.22
CA GLU A 38 -0.26 -12.34 -8.26
C GLU A 38 -0.39 -13.79 -7.75
N GLY A 39 -0.59 -14.01 -6.45
CA GLY A 39 -0.78 -15.33 -5.85
C GLY A 39 0.51 -16.05 -5.44
N LEU A 40 1.65 -15.37 -5.42
CA LEU A 40 2.92 -15.98 -5.05
C LEU A 40 3.02 -16.24 -3.54
N THR A 41 3.66 -17.35 -3.19
CA THR A 41 4.05 -17.70 -1.81
C THR A 41 5.23 -16.84 -1.34
N ASN A 42 5.42 -16.73 -0.01
CA ASN A 42 6.55 -15.97 0.54
C ASN A 42 7.92 -16.50 0.09
N VAL A 43 8.01 -17.80 -0.24
CA VAL A 43 9.24 -18.44 -0.77
C VAL A 43 9.51 -17.97 -2.20
N GLU A 44 8.50 -17.99 -3.07
CA GLU A 44 8.61 -17.51 -4.46
C GLU A 44 8.90 -16.00 -4.51
N ILE A 45 8.25 -15.22 -3.64
CA ILE A 45 8.52 -13.78 -3.50
C ILE A 45 9.97 -13.55 -3.09
N ALA A 46 10.47 -14.30 -2.10
CA ALA A 46 11.85 -14.19 -1.63
C ALA A 46 12.86 -14.47 -2.77
N GLN A 47 12.60 -15.51 -3.57
CA GLN A 47 13.39 -15.85 -4.74
C GLN A 47 13.34 -14.75 -5.82
N LYS A 48 12.14 -14.31 -6.22
CA LYS A 48 11.93 -13.29 -7.26
C LYS A 48 12.55 -11.94 -6.89
N LEU A 49 12.59 -11.65 -5.60
CA LEU A 49 13.08 -10.38 -5.06
C LEU A 49 14.53 -10.46 -4.52
N PHE A 50 15.20 -11.62 -4.65
CA PHE A 50 16.56 -11.88 -4.17
C PHE A 50 16.79 -11.51 -2.69
N VAL A 51 15.85 -11.88 -1.82
CA VAL A 51 15.93 -11.67 -0.36
C VAL A 51 15.55 -12.93 0.41
N SER A 52 15.70 -12.92 1.74
CA SER A 52 15.31 -14.04 2.59
C SER A 52 13.78 -14.08 2.81
N VAL A 53 13.22 -15.27 3.06
CA VAL A 53 11.81 -15.44 3.45
C VAL A 53 11.44 -14.63 4.70
N PRO A 54 12.27 -14.58 5.76
CA PRO A 54 12.05 -13.67 6.88
C PRO A 54 11.92 -12.19 6.47
N THR A 55 12.72 -11.72 5.51
CA THR A 55 12.60 -10.35 4.99
C THR A 55 11.24 -10.09 4.36
N VAL A 56 10.74 -11.04 3.55
CA VAL A 56 9.39 -10.97 2.97
C VAL A 56 8.32 -10.97 4.07
N ASN A 57 8.46 -11.83 5.08
CA ASN A 57 7.55 -11.87 6.22
C ASN A 57 7.47 -10.53 6.96
N THR A 58 8.61 -9.85 7.15
CA THR A 58 8.64 -8.51 7.74
C THR A 58 7.88 -7.50 6.90
N HIS A 59 8.10 -7.44 5.58
CA HIS A 59 7.35 -6.55 4.70
C HIS A 59 5.85 -6.86 4.70
N ARG A 60 5.48 -8.15 4.68
CA ARG A 60 4.08 -8.59 4.75
C ARG A 60 3.42 -8.20 6.08
N LYS A 61 4.14 -8.32 7.20
CA LYS A 61 3.66 -7.87 8.51
C LYS A 61 3.43 -6.36 8.52
N SER A 62 4.39 -5.58 8.02
CA SER A 62 4.24 -4.12 7.91
C SER A 62 3.06 -3.73 7.02
N LEU A 63 2.83 -4.43 5.90
CA LEU A 63 1.66 -4.23 5.05
C LEU A 63 0.34 -4.49 5.80
N LEU A 64 0.25 -5.60 6.53
CA LEU A 64 -0.93 -5.93 7.33
C LEU A 64 -1.22 -4.86 8.38
N GLU A 65 -0.19 -4.37 9.08
CA GLU A 65 -0.33 -3.30 10.08
C GLU A 65 -0.75 -1.98 9.43
N LYS A 66 -0.08 -1.55 8.35
CA LYS A 66 -0.36 -0.29 7.64
C LYS A 66 -1.74 -0.26 7.00
N LEU A 67 -2.21 -1.40 6.51
CA LEU A 67 -3.54 -1.52 5.89
C LEU A 67 -4.60 -1.99 6.89
N ASP A 68 -4.29 -2.08 8.19
CA ASP A 68 -5.20 -2.55 9.25
C ASP A 68 -5.91 -3.87 8.84
N SER A 69 -5.13 -4.82 8.35
CA SER A 69 -5.61 -6.05 7.74
C SER A 69 -5.29 -7.24 8.63
N LYS A 70 -6.32 -8.04 8.96
CA LYS A 70 -6.15 -9.21 9.84
C LYS A 70 -5.54 -10.42 9.14
N ASN A 71 -5.63 -10.48 7.81
CA ASN A 71 -5.09 -11.56 7.01
C ASN A 71 -4.84 -11.11 5.57
N THR A 72 -4.25 -11.98 4.75
CA THR A 72 -3.89 -11.69 3.36
C THR A 72 -5.10 -11.43 2.46
N ALA A 73 -6.23 -12.12 2.66
CA ALA A 73 -7.42 -11.89 1.85
C ALA A 73 -7.98 -10.47 2.05
N ILE A 74 -8.04 -10.01 3.31
CA ILE A 74 -8.44 -8.63 3.65
C ILE A 74 -7.43 -7.62 3.10
N LEU A 75 -6.13 -7.92 3.21
CA LEU A 75 -5.07 -7.08 2.66
C LEU A 75 -5.23 -6.86 1.15
N ILE A 76 -5.46 -7.93 0.39
CA ILE A 76 -5.67 -7.87 -1.06
C ILE A 76 -6.93 -7.06 -1.37
N GLY A 77 -8.05 -7.34 -0.70
CA GLY A 77 -9.30 -6.60 -0.91
C GLY A 77 -9.15 -5.10 -0.65
N LYS A 78 -8.43 -4.72 0.42
CA LYS A 78 -8.13 -3.31 0.72
C LYS A 78 -7.18 -2.70 -0.32
N ALA A 79 -6.14 -3.42 -0.73
CA ALA A 79 -5.20 -2.95 -1.74
C ALA A 79 -5.90 -2.61 -3.07
N ILE A 80 -6.82 -3.46 -3.52
CA ILE A 80 -7.64 -3.24 -4.72
C ILE A 80 -8.56 -2.02 -4.52
N LYS A 81 -9.29 -1.95 -3.40
CA LYS A 81 -10.20 -0.83 -3.10
C LYS A 81 -9.47 0.53 -3.06
N LEU A 82 -8.20 0.53 -2.66
CA LEU A 82 -7.36 1.72 -2.52
C LEU A 82 -6.52 2.01 -3.77
N GLY A 83 -6.61 1.19 -4.83
CA GLY A 83 -5.85 1.36 -6.07
C GLY A 83 -4.34 1.21 -5.88
N LEU A 84 -3.91 0.39 -4.92
CA LEU A 84 -2.49 0.14 -4.66
C LEU A 84 -1.86 -0.89 -5.61
N VAL A 85 -2.71 -1.72 -6.21
CA VAL A 85 -2.40 -2.80 -7.15
C VAL A 85 -3.46 -2.88 -8.24
#